data_AF-A0A2A5D6X9-F1
#
_entry.id   AF-A0A2A5D6X9-F1
#
_cell.length_a   1.000
_cell.length_b   1.000
_cell.length_c   1.000
_cell.angle_alpha   90.00
_cell.angle_beta   90.00
_cell.angle_gamma   90.00
#
_symmetry.space_group_name_H-M   'P 1'
#
loop_
_entity.id
_entity.type
_entity.pdbx_description
1 polymer ?
#
loop_
_entity_poly.entity_id
_entity_poly.type
_entity_poly.pdbx_seq_one_letter_code
_entity_poly.pdbx_strand_id
1 'polypeptide(L)'
;MSSAPDPALEALRQRLEQQHLGDPRLIELLMAALLAKGHVLLEGAPGLGKTRLLRGLANAVDLDFQRVQGTPDLMPGDLTGGDILDQIDGVGSFRFEQGPLFTQICLFDEINRATPRTQAALLEAMAEQQITVGGVSHPLPQPFMVTATQNPIELEGTYPLPEAQLDRFLFHLFVQSPSAETLVDIFRMDDGNPSATPAPAVLDAAQLLALQANAAALPVAETFLQQLAAILRATDPKDDSAPQMVRESVSWGASPRGGLAVIAGARGLALLRGRSHVSPEDLRDALFPALRHRVLLRYEVQASGVTGDAVLEAVLQQHPLQ
;
A
#
# COMPACT_ATOMS: atom_id res chain seq x y z
N MET A 1 -0.39 19.01 -22.82
CA MET A 1 -1.06 18.07 -23.75
C MET A 1 -1.05 16.72 -23.07
N SER A 2 -2.21 16.15 -22.74
CA SER A 2 -2.28 14.77 -22.21
C SER A 2 -1.88 13.82 -23.34
N SER A 3 -0.88 12.98 -23.13
CA SER A 3 -0.67 11.81 -23.98
C SER A 3 -1.76 10.78 -23.66
N ALA A 4 -2.00 9.84 -24.57
CA ALA A 4 -2.78 8.66 -24.23
C ALA A 4 -2.09 7.90 -23.08
N PRO A 5 -2.84 7.25 -22.16
CA PRO A 5 -2.25 6.38 -21.15
C PRO A 5 -1.42 5.29 -21.81
N ASP A 6 -0.35 4.86 -21.13
CA ASP A 6 0.51 3.79 -21.60
C ASP A 6 -0.36 2.53 -21.86
N PRO A 7 -0.36 1.98 -23.09
CA PRO A 7 -1.19 0.82 -23.43
C PRO A 7 -1.00 -0.37 -22.49
N ALA A 8 0.21 -0.54 -21.94
CA ALA A 8 0.49 -1.62 -21.00
C ALA A 8 -0.12 -1.36 -19.62
N LEU A 9 -0.12 -0.11 -19.14
CA LEU A 9 -0.80 0.25 -17.89
C LEU A 9 -2.32 0.11 -18.01
N GLU A 10 -2.88 0.48 -19.16
CA GLU A 10 -4.30 0.31 -19.43
C GLU A 10 -4.68 -1.18 -19.52
N ALA A 11 -3.88 -2.00 -20.21
CA ALA A 11 -4.09 -3.44 -20.26
C ALA A 11 -3.95 -4.12 -18.87
N LEU A 12 -3.01 -3.65 -18.05
CA LEU A 12 -2.86 -4.09 -16.66
C LEU A 12 -4.12 -3.76 -15.84
N ARG A 13 -4.61 -2.52 -15.93
CA ARG A 13 -5.83 -2.08 -15.22
C ARG A 13 -7.03 -2.93 -15.60
N GLN A 14 -7.28 -3.10 -16.90
CA GLN A 14 -8.38 -3.92 -17.42
C GLN A 14 -8.28 -5.37 -16.94
N ARG A 15 -7.07 -5.95 -16.91
CA ARG A 15 -6.86 -7.31 -16.39
C ARG A 15 -7.22 -7.44 -14.92
N LEU A 16 -6.87 -6.45 -14.10
CA LEU A 16 -7.19 -6.46 -12.68
C LEU A 16 -8.69 -6.25 -12.44
N GLU A 17 -9.33 -5.35 -13.18
CA GLU A 17 -10.78 -5.10 -13.11
C GLU A 17 -11.59 -6.34 -13.50
N GLN A 18 -11.09 -7.15 -14.44
CA GLN A 18 -11.71 -8.44 -14.79
C GLN A 18 -11.58 -9.50 -13.68
N GLN A 19 -10.54 -9.43 -12.84
CA GLN A 19 -10.28 -10.41 -11.79
C GLN A 19 -10.82 -10.01 -10.42
N HIS A 20 -10.95 -8.70 -10.16
CA HIS A 20 -11.45 -8.12 -8.93
C HIS A 20 -12.59 -7.15 -9.25
N LEU A 21 -13.81 -7.66 -9.12
CA LEU A 21 -15.02 -6.96 -9.54
C LEU A 21 -15.46 -5.95 -8.48
N GLY A 22 -15.89 -4.77 -8.94
CA GLY A 22 -16.62 -3.79 -8.12
C GLY A 22 -15.79 -2.75 -7.38
N ASP A 23 -14.46 -2.73 -7.52
CA ASP A 23 -13.60 -1.71 -6.88
C ASP A 23 -12.51 -1.16 -7.84
N PRO A 24 -12.90 -0.43 -8.90
CA PRO A 24 -11.93 0.13 -9.85
C PRO A 24 -11.00 1.16 -9.18
N ARG A 25 -11.48 1.84 -8.13
CA ARG A 25 -10.69 2.84 -7.42
C ARG A 25 -9.60 2.21 -6.57
N LEU A 26 -9.87 1.11 -5.89
CA LEU A 26 -8.84 0.33 -5.19
C LEU A 26 -7.76 -0.15 -6.14
N ILE A 27 -8.15 -0.64 -7.32
CA ILE A 27 -7.21 -1.09 -8.35
C ILE A 27 -6.32 0.06 -8.81
N GLU A 28 -6.91 1.22 -9.15
CA GLU A 28 -6.17 2.40 -9.57
C GLU A 28 -5.16 2.86 -8.50
N LEU A 29 -5.58 2.93 -7.24
CA LEU A 29 -4.71 3.34 -6.12
C LEU A 29 -3.62 2.30 -5.81
N LEU A 30 -3.91 1.01 -5.94
CA LEU A 30 -2.93 -0.07 -5.77
C LEU A 30 -1.85 -0.02 -6.86
N MET A 31 -2.26 0.18 -8.11
CA MET A 31 -1.33 0.38 -9.23
C MET A 31 -0.51 1.66 -9.05
N ALA A 32 -1.12 2.75 -8.56
CA ALA A 32 -0.40 3.99 -8.28
C ALA A 32 0.65 3.78 -7.18
N ALA A 33 0.32 3.01 -6.14
CA ALA A 33 1.28 2.65 -5.10
C ALA A 33 2.43 1.80 -5.63
N LEU A 34 2.15 0.83 -6.50
CA LEU A 34 3.19 0.02 -7.16
C LEU A 34 4.14 0.90 -7.98
N LEU A 35 3.61 1.84 -8.78
CA LEU A 35 4.40 2.78 -9.56
C LEU A 35 5.19 3.77 -8.69
N ALA A 36 4.66 4.10 -7.52
CA ALA A 36 5.31 4.96 -6.53
C ALA A 36 6.35 4.23 -5.66
N LYS A 37 6.59 2.93 -5.89
CA LYS A 37 7.43 2.06 -5.03
C LYS A 37 6.97 2.06 -3.57
N GLY A 38 5.66 2.19 -3.35
CA GLY A 38 5.07 2.31 -2.02
C GLY A 38 4.48 1.01 -1.51
N HIS A 39 4.53 0.83 -0.20
CA HIS A 39 3.81 -0.24 0.49
C HIS A 39 2.38 0.19 0.82
N VAL A 40 1.46 -0.76 0.89
CA VAL A 40 0.02 -0.50 1.08
C VAL A 40 -0.50 -1.20 2.32
N LEU A 41 -1.32 -0.50 3.10
CA LEU A 41 -2.13 -1.06 4.15
C LEU A 41 -3.57 -1.22 3.62
N LEU A 42 -4.10 -2.44 3.60
CA LEU A 42 -5.44 -2.77 3.16
C LEU A 42 -6.34 -3.14 4.34
N GLU A 43 -7.25 -2.25 4.69
CA GLU A 43 -8.27 -2.51 5.69
C GLU A 43 -9.58 -2.96 5.01
N GLY A 44 -10.21 -4.00 5.54
CA GLY A 44 -11.48 -4.50 5.02
C GLY A 44 -11.77 -5.92 5.51
N ALA A 45 -13.03 -6.35 5.40
CA ALA A 45 -13.49 -7.65 5.88
C ALA A 45 -12.75 -8.83 5.22
N PRO A 46 -12.69 -10.00 5.91
CA PRO A 46 -12.18 -11.23 5.31
C PRO A 46 -13.04 -11.64 4.10
N GLY A 47 -12.42 -12.34 3.15
CA GLY A 47 -13.13 -12.88 1.98
C GLY A 47 -13.36 -11.89 0.83
N LEU A 48 -12.93 -10.63 0.94
CA LEU A 48 -13.07 -9.62 -0.13
C LEU A 48 -12.05 -9.76 -1.28
N GLY A 49 -11.54 -10.97 -1.53
CA GLY A 49 -10.68 -11.24 -2.69
C GLY A 49 -9.30 -10.54 -2.71
N LYS A 50 -8.81 -10.01 -1.58
CA LYS A 50 -7.50 -9.31 -1.48
C LYS A 50 -6.33 -10.16 -2.01
N THR A 51 -6.29 -11.44 -1.63
CA THR A 51 -5.29 -12.40 -2.12
C THR A 51 -5.36 -12.62 -3.62
N ARG A 52 -6.58 -12.70 -4.18
CA ARG A 52 -6.79 -12.86 -5.62
C ARG A 52 -6.32 -11.62 -6.39
N LEU A 53 -6.65 -10.43 -5.89
CA LEU A 53 -6.23 -9.16 -6.48
C LEU A 53 -4.69 -9.04 -6.54
N LEU A 54 -3.99 -9.28 -5.43
CA LEU A 54 -2.53 -9.13 -5.38
C LEU A 54 -1.78 -10.22 -6.14
N ARG A 55 -2.28 -11.46 -6.12
CA ARG A 55 -1.73 -12.54 -6.97
C ARG A 55 -1.97 -12.24 -8.45
N GLY A 56 -3.15 -11.72 -8.79
CA GLY A 56 -3.49 -11.26 -10.13
C GLY A 56 -2.56 -10.16 -10.61
N LEU A 57 -2.26 -9.19 -9.75
CA LEU A 57 -1.28 -8.14 -9.98
C LEU A 57 0.11 -8.72 -10.26
N ALA A 58 0.63 -9.56 -9.36
CA ALA A 58 1.95 -10.18 -9.52
C ALA A 58 2.07 -10.94 -10.84
N ASN A 59 1.09 -11.79 -11.17
CA ASN A 59 1.05 -12.54 -12.42
C ASN A 59 0.95 -11.63 -13.66
N ALA A 60 0.25 -10.50 -13.54
CA ALA A 60 0.07 -9.57 -14.65
C ALA A 60 1.34 -8.76 -14.96
N VAL A 61 2.27 -8.66 -14.01
CA VAL A 61 3.54 -7.93 -14.16
C VAL A 61 4.79 -8.83 -14.03
N ASP A 62 4.62 -10.15 -14.14
CA ASP A 62 5.67 -11.17 -14.06
C ASP A 62 6.57 -11.04 -12.81
N LEU A 63 5.93 -10.92 -11.65
CA LEU A 63 6.58 -10.80 -10.35
C LEU A 63 6.28 -12.00 -9.46
N ASP A 64 7.25 -12.39 -8.63
CA ASP A 64 7.08 -13.37 -7.57
C ASP A 64 6.10 -12.84 -6.53
N PHE A 65 5.23 -13.74 -6.09
CA PHE A 65 4.21 -13.47 -5.07
C PHE A 65 4.38 -14.40 -3.89
N GLN A 66 4.43 -13.82 -2.69
CA GLN A 66 4.36 -14.58 -1.45
C GLN A 66 3.23 -14.07 -0.58
N ARG A 67 2.57 -15.01 0.10
CA ARG A 67 1.54 -14.72 1.11
C ARG A 67 2.04 -15.21 2.46
N VAL A 68 2.07 -14.31 3.42
CA VAL A 68 2.37 -14.57 4.82
C VAL A 68 1.11 -14.31 5.64
N GLN A 69 0.78 -15.24 6.53
CA GLN A 69 -0.32 -15.07 7.47
C GLN A 69 0.23 -14.61 8.81
N GLY A 70 -0.26 -13.48 9.30
CA GLY A 70 0.02 -12.99 10.65
C GLY A 70 -0.63 -13.89 11.69
N THR A 71 0.18 -14.43 12.59
CA THR A 71 -0.25 -15.21 13.73
C THR A 71 0.57 -14.83 14.98
N PRO A 72 0.06 -15.09 16.20
CA PRO A 72 0.78 -14.73 17.43
C PRO A 72 2.12 -15.46 17.63
N ASP A 73 2.27 -16.62 17.00
CA ASP A 73 3.45 -17.48 17.03
C ASP A 73 4.47 -17.19 15.91
N LEU A 74 4.10 -16.37 14.92
CA LEU A 74 4.98 -15.99 13.81
C LEU A 74 6.19 -15.22 14.33
N MET A 75 7.39 -15.74 14.09
CA MET A 75 8.65 -15.15 14.54
C MET A 75 9.30 -14.30 13.44
N PRO A 76 10.18 -13.34 13.80
CA PRO A 76 10.94 -12.57 12.81
C PRO A 76 11.70 -13.45 11.80
N GLY A 77 12.32 -14.53 12.28
CA GLY A 77 13.07 -15.48 11.45
C GLY A 77 12.21 -16.19 10.40
N ASP A 78 10.91 -16.39 10.66
CA ASP A 78 9.97 -16.99 9.71
C ASP A 78 9.66 -16.05 8.54
N LEU A 79 10.00 -14.76 8.65
CA LEU A 79 9.88 -13.75 7.60
C LEU A 79 11.19 -13.53 6.87
N THR A 80 12.26 -13.37 7.65
CA THR A 80 13.58 -13.00 7.14
C THR A 80 14.36 -14.19 6.63
N GLY A 81 14.00 -15.41 7.01
CA GLY A 81 14.85 -16.57 6.83
C GLY A 81 15.95 -16.65 7.89
N GLY A 82 16.80 -17.66 7.76
CA GLY A 82 17.81 -17.98 8.75
C GLY A 82 18.87 -18.93 8.23
N ASP A 83 19.94 -19.10 8.99
CA ASP A 83 20.98 -20.08 8.67
C ASP A 83 20.52 -21.47 9.09
N ILE A 84 20.53 -22.40 8.13
CA ILE A 84 20.30 -23.82 8.37
C ILE A 84 21.61 -24.59 8.26
N LEU A 85 21.80 -25.58 9.14
CA LEU A 85 22.94 -26.47 9.09
C LEU A 85 22.73 -27.47 7.96
N ASP A 86 23.44 -27.29 6.86
CA ASP A 86 23.52 -28.27 5.79
C ASP A 86 24.63 -29.29 6.12
N GLN A 87 24.34 -30.58 5.95
CA GLN A 87 25.32 -31.65 6.12
C GLN A 87 25.61 -32.25 4.75
N ILE A 88 26.68 -31.77 4.12
CA ILE A 88 27.20 -32.35 2.88
C ILE A 88 28.44 -33.16 3.24
N ASP A 89 28.43 -34.45 2.93
CA ASP A 89 29.55 -35.38 3.15
C ASP A 89 30.11 -35.42 4.60
N GLY A 90 29.25 -35.19 5.59
CA GLY A 90 29.62 -35.23 7.02
C GLY A 90 30.31 -33.97 7.56
N VAL A 91 30.48 -32.93 6.74
CA VAL A 91 30.93 -31.61 7.16
C VAL A 91 29.72 -30.69 7.28
N GLY A 92 29.49 -30.15 8.47
CA GLY A 92 28.42 -29.17 8.69
C GLY A 92 28.80 -27.81 8.12
N SER A 93 28.02 -27.31 7.15
CA SER A 93 28.13 -25.94 6.65
C SER A 93 26.81 -25.20 6.90
N PHE A 94 26.88 -23.98 7.43
CA PHE A 94 25.70 -23.13 7.52
C PHE A 94 25.40 -22.53 6.14
N ARG A 95 24.17 -22.71 5.63
CA ARG A 95 23.66 -22.02 4.45
C ARG A 95 22.49 -21.15 4.85
N PHE A 96 22.43 -19.96 4.28
CA PHE A 96 21.28 -19.07 4.48
C PHE A 96 20.09 -19.57 3.66
N GLU A 97 18.98 -19.83 4.33
CA GLU A 97 17.68 -20.12 3.71
C GLU A 97 16.83 -18.85 3.72
N GLN A 98 16.44 -18.39 2.53
CA GLN A 98 15.66 -17.18 2.34
C GLN A 98 14.24 -17.36 2.88
N GLY A 99 13.79 -16.39 3.68
CA GLY A 99 12.40 -16.32 4.14
C GLY A 99 11.44 -15.81 3.06
N PRO A 100 10.12 -15.81 3.33
CA PRO A 100 9.08 -15.41 2.38
C PRO A 100 9.13 -13.93 1.97
N LEU A 101 9.89 -13.08 2.67
CA LEU A 101 10.09 -11.69 2.25
C LEU A 101 11.02 -11.54 1.04
N PHE A 102 11.80 -12.57 0.67
CA PHE A 102 12.59 -12.59 -0.57
C PHE A 102 11.69 -12.86 -1.77
N THR A 103 10.86 -11.87 -2.09
CA THR A 103 9.85 -11.89 -3.15
C THR A 103 9.67 -10.46 -3.68
N GLN A 104 8.96 -10.27 -4.79
CA GLN A 104 8.65 -8.93 -5.32
C GLN A 104 7.33 -8.37 -4.78
N ILE A 105 6.30 -9.20 -4.64
CA ILE A 105 5.01 -8.83 -4.02
C ILE A 105 4.75 -9.72 -2.80
N CYS A 106 4.72 -9.12 -1.62
CA CYS A 106 4.38 -9.78 -0.37
C CYS A 106 3.00 -9.32 0.13
N LEU A 107 2.04 -10.25 0.22
CA LEU A 107 0.82 -10.06 0.99
C LEU A 107 1.05 -10.52 2.43
N PHE A 108 1.00 -9.59 3.38
CA PHE A 108 1.03 -9.91 4.81
C PHE A 108 -0.38 -9.79 5.39
N ASP A 109 -1.07 -10.92 5.54
CA ASP A 109 -2.42 -10.92 6.08
C ASP A 109 -2.42 -10.74 7.59
N GLU A 110 -3.37 -9.95 8.10
CA GLU A 110 -3.59 -9.77 9.55
C GLU A 110 -2.32 -9.34 10.30
N ILE A 111 -1.67 -8.27 9.83
CA ILE A 111 -0.43 -7.74 10.43
C ILE A 111 -0.57 -7.44 11.93
N ASN A 112 -1.78 -7.08 12.35
CA ASN A 112 -2.12 -6.82 13.75
C ASN A 112 -2.14 -8.09 14.62
N ARG A 113 -2.11 -9.32 14.07
CA ARG A 113 -1.99 -10.54 14.88
C ARG A 113 -0.55 -10.95 15.14
N ALA A 114 0.39 -10.45 14.34
CA ALA A 114 1.81 -10.69 14.53
C ALA A 114 2.34 -9.90 15.73
N THR A 115 3.33 -10.47 16.44
CA THR A 115 3.94 -9.79 17.59
C THR A 115 4.65 -8.49 17.16
N PRO A 116 4.84 -7.51 18.07
CA PRO A 116 5.55 -6.26 17.75
C PRO A 116 6.97 -6.47 17.18
N ARG A 117 7.66 -7.55 17.58
CA ARG A 117 8.99 -7.89 17.04
C ARG A 117 8.91 -8.34 15.58
N THR A 118 7.90 -9.14 15.25
CA THR A 118 7.65 -9.63 13.89
C THR A 118 7.20 -8.50 12.97
N GLN A 119 6.32 -7.60 13.47
CA GLN A 119 5.95 -6.37 12.77
C GLN A 119 7.19 -5.50 12.48
N ALA A 120 8.08 -5.33 13.47
CA ALA A 120 9.31 -4.54 13.29
C ALA A 120 10.22 -5.12 12.19
N ALA A 121 10.40 -6.44 12.13
CA ALA A 121 11.20 -7.09 11.09
C ALA A 121 10.64 -6.86 9.68
N LEU A 122 9.32 -6.96 9.49
CA LEU A 122 8.67 -6.62 8.23
C LEU A 122 8.91 -5.15 7.84
N LEU A 123 8.75 -4.24 8.79
CA LEU A 123 8.87 -2.79 8.56
C LEU A 123 10.31 -2.35 8.30
N GLU A 124 11.29 -3.05 8.87
CA GLU A 124 12.71 -2.88 8.56
C GLU A 124 12.99 -3.31 7.12
N ALA A 125 12.53 -4.49 6.71
CA ALA A 125 12.65 -4.96 5.33
C ALA A 125 12.00 -4.00 4.32
N MET A 126 10.85 -3.40 4.66
CA MET A 126 10.19 -2.36 3.86
C MET A 126 11.05 -1.10 3.72
N ALA A 127 11.63 -0.62 4.83
CA ALA A 127 12.39 0.63 4.84
C ALA A 127 13.76 0.50 4.17
N GLU A 128 14.47 -0.59 4.44
CA GLU A 128 15.85 -0.80 4.01
C GLU A 128 15.94 -1.53 2.65
N GLN A 129 14.86 -2.18 2.20
CA GLN A 129 14.84 -3.01 0.99
C GLN A 129 15.91 -4.11 0.96
N GLN A 130 16.33 -4.54 2.14
CA GLN A 130 17.29 -5.61 2.37
C GLN A 130 16.99 -6.25 3.73
N ILE A 131 17.53 -7.45 3.95
CA ILE A 131 17.38 -8.20 5.20
C ILE A 131 18.78 -8.58 5.68
N THR A 132 19.08 -8.32 6.96
CA THR A 132 20.37 -8.67 7.56
C THR A 132 20.20 -9.84 8.52
N VAL A 133 20.89 -10.95 8.24
CA VAL A 133 20.91 -12.16 9.08
C VAL A 133 22.35 -12.53 9.36
N GLY A 134 22.70 -12.85 10.61
CA GLY A 134 24.06 -13.27 10.97
C GLY A 134 25.15 -12.22 10.70
N GLY A 135 24.78 -10.93 10.55
CA GLY A 135 25.70 -9.86 10.18
C GLY A 135 25.95 -9.72 8.68
N VAL A 136 25.27 -10.50 7.83
CA VAL A 136 25.32 -10.41 6.37
C VAL A 136 24.03 -9.80 5.85
N SER A 137 24.13 -8.76 5.03
CA SER A 137 22.98 -8.10 4.41
C SER A 137 22.68 -8.70 3.03
N HIS A 138 21.43 -9.06 2.82
CA HIS A 138 20.93 -9.65 1.59
C HIS A 138 19.89 -8.70 0.96
N PRO A 139 20.12 -8.19 -0.27
CA PRO A 139 19.16 -7.29 -0.92
C PRO A 139 17.88 -8.03 -1.28
N LEU A 140 16.75 -7.35 -1.17
CA LEU A 140 15.46 -7.89 -1.62
C LEU A 140 15.31 -7.78 -3.14
N PRO A 141 14.61 -8.74 -3.79
CA PRO A 141 14.27 -8.66 -5.21
C PRO A 141 13.52 -7.36 -5.54
N GLN A 142 13.80 -6.78 -6.72
CA GLN A 142 13.19 -5.53 -7.16
C GLN A 142 12.30 -5.77 -8.40
N PRO A 143 11.15 -5.09 -8.51
CA PRO A 143 10.55 -4.19 -7.53
C PRO A 143 10.05 -4.93 -6.27
N PHE A 144 10.11 -4.27 -5.11
CA PHE A 144 9.62 -4.82 -3.84
C PHE A 144 8.40 -4.05 -3.32
N MET A 145 7.27 -4.73 -3.13
CA MET A 145 6.05 -4.18 -2.58
C MET A 145 5.50 -5.09 -1.48
N VAL A 146 5.14 -4.47 -0.36
CA VAL A 146 4.44 -5.15 0.75
C VAL A 146 3.04 -4.58 0.79
N THR A 147 2.07 -5.47 0.82
CA THR A 147 0.67 -5.13 1.09
C THR A 147 0.25 -5.84 2.36
N ALA A 148 0.08 -5.09 3.44
CA ALA A 148 -0.36 -5.61 4.73
C ALA A 148 -1.87 -5.48 4.86
N THR A 149 -2.56 -6.45 5.46
CA THR A 149 -4.00 -6.35 5.74
C THR A 149 -4.27 -6.22 7.23
N GLN A 150 -5.30 -5.44 7.55
CA GLN A 150 -5.87 -5.37 8.90
C GLN A 150 -7.36 -5.75 8.82
N ASN A 151 -7.78 -6.60 9.75
CA ASN A 151 -9.19 -6.94 9.92
C ASN A 151 -9.76 -6.12 11.08
N PRO A 152 -10.71 -5.21 10.84
CA PRO A 152 -11.25 -4.34 11.90
C PRO A 152 -12.20 -5.06 12.87
N ILE A 153 -12.64 -6.29 12.56
CA ILE A 153 -13.67 -7.01 13.32
C ILE A 153 -13.08 -7.79 14.50
N GLU A 154 -11.91 -8.39 14.31
CA GLU A 154 -11.25 -9.23 15.33
C GLU A 154 -10.23 -8.39 16.11
N LEU A 155 -10.62 -7.94 17.31
CA LEU A 155 -9.76 -7.13 18.18
C LEU A 155 -9.02 -7.96 19.24
N GLU A 156 -9.48 -9.19 19.51
CA GLU A 156 -8.89 -10.05 20.54
C GLU A 156 -7.54 -10.65 20.08
N GLY A 157 -6.53 -10.58 20.94
CA GLY A 157 -5.19 -11.10 20.62
C GLY A 157 -4.46 -10.30 19.53
N THR A 158 -4.80 -9.02 19.35
CA THR A 158 -4.17 -8.14 18.36
C THR A 158 -3.23 -7.11 18.99
N TYR A 159 -2.19 -6.77 18.24
CA TYR A 159 -1.19 -5.75 18.49
C TYR A 159 -1.36 -4.66 17.43
N PRO A 160 -1.97 -3.51 17.77
CA PRO A 160 -2.12 -2.41 16.82
C PRO A 160 -0.74 -1.90 16.39
N LEU A 161 -0.61 -1.52 15.12
CA LEU A 161 0.59 -0.86 14.64
C LEU A 161 0.68 0.53 15.27
N PRO A 162 1.77 0.86 15.98
CA PRO A 162 2.07 2.23 16.37
C PRO A 162 2.06 3.17 15.17
N GLU A 163 1.75 4.43 15.41
CA GLU A 163 1.56 5.45 14.39
C GLU A 163 2.86 5.71 13.60
N ALA A 164 4.00 5.64 14.28
CA ALA A 164 5.32 5.68 13.65
C ALA A 164 5.56 4.51 12.67
N GLN A 165 4.88 3.38 12.86
CA GLN A 165 4.93 2.23 11.96
C GLN A 165 3.97 2.39 10.78
N LEU A 166 2.74 2.85 11.05
CA LEU A 166 1.77 3.20 10.01
C LEU A 166 2.34 4.20 8.99
N ASP A 167 3.15 5.16 9.45
CA ASP A 167 3.81 6.16 8.60
C ASP A 167 4.75 5.57 7.53
N ARG A 168 5.11 4.29 7.61
CA ARG A 168 5.91 3.57 6.59
C ARG A 168 5.08 3.10 5.39
N PHE A 169 3.75 3.03 5.50
CA PHE A 169 2.88 2.71 4.37
C PHE A 169 2.61 3.94 3.54
N LEU A 170 2.74 3.84 2.22
CA LEU A 170 2.40 4.94 1.31
C LEU A 170 0.92 5.27 1.44
N PHE A 171 0.07 4.25 1.28
CA PHE A 171 -1.38 4.36 1.31
C PHE A 171 -2.02 3.44 2.35
N HIS A 172 -3.08 3.93 2.97
CA HIS A 172 -4.09 3.16 3.68
C HIS A 172 -5.37 3.12 2.83
N LEU A 173 -5.70 1.95 2.28
CA LEU A 173 -6.85 1.75 1.40
C LEU A 173 -7.91 0.91 2.10
N PHE A 174 -9.17 1.31 1.92
CA PHE A 174 -10.33 0.54 2.37
C PHE A 174 -10.83 -0.32 1.22
N VAL A 175 -11.04 -1.61 1.48
CA VAL A 175 -11.68 -2.53 0.54
C VAL A 175 -13.17 -2.52 0.84
N GLN A 176 -13.96 -2.05 -0.12
CA GLN A 176 -15.41 -1.94 0.04
C GLN A 176 -16.08 -3.31 -0.11
N SER A 177 -17.17 -3.52 0.61
CA SER A 177 -18.03 -4.68 0.35
C SER A 177 -18.69 -4.55 -1.03
N PRO A 178 -18.68 -5.60 -1.86
CA PRO A 178 -19.28 -5.55 -3.19
C PRO A 178 -20.79 -5.29 -3.13
N SER A 179 -21.32 -4.63 -4.17
CA SER A 179 -22.77 -4.48 -4.34
C SER A 179 -23.44 -5.83 -4.60
N ALA A 180 -24.77 -5.89 -4.45
CA ALA A 180 -25.53 -7.11 -4.77
C ALA A 180 -25.32 -7.57 -6.23
N GLU A 181 -25.22 -6.63 -7.16
CA GLU A 181 -24.95 -6.92 -8.58
C GLU A 181 -23.55 -7.50 -8.76
N THR A 182 -22.54 -6.87 -8.15
CA THR A 182 -21.15 -7.36 -8.16
C THR A 182 -21.06 -8.76 -7.53
N LEU A 183 -21.78 -9.03 -6.44
CA LEU A 183 -21.81 -10.34 -5.80
C LEU A 183 -22.34 -11.42 -6.74
N VAL A 184 -23.41 -11.13 -7.49
CA VAL A 184 -23.94 -12.05 -8.50
C VAL A 184 -22.88 -12.35 -9.57
N ASP A 185 -22.14 -11.34 -10.02
CA ASP A 185 -21.06 -11.54 -11.00
C ASP A 185 -19.88 -12.32 -10.42
N ILE A 186 -19.54 -12.10 -9.14
CA ILE A 186 -18.54 -12.89 -8.42
C ILE A 186 -18.97 -14.36 -8.37
N PHE A 187 -20.23 -14.65 -8.01
CA PHE A 187 -20.74 -16.02 -7.95
C PHE A 187 -20.67 -16.71 -9.31
N ARG A 188 -21.04 -16.00 -10.40
CA ARG A 188 -20.91 -16.51 -11.78
C ARG A 188 -19.45 -16.79 -12.17
N MET A 189 -18.53 -15.99 -11.66
CA MET A 189 -17.10 -16.15 -11.95
C MET A 189 -16.49 -17.32 -11.18
N ASP A 190 -17.02 -17.64 -9.99
CA ASP A 190 -16.56 -18.71 -9.10
C ASP A 190 -17.15 -20.10 -9.43
N ASP A 191 -17.96 -20.21 -10.49
CA ASP A 191 -18.58 -21.46 -10.99
C ASP A 191 -17.59 -22.48 -11.60
N GLY A 192 -16.37 -22.57 -11.06
CA GLY A 192 -15.58 -23.80 -11.11
C GLY A 192 -14.81 -24.08 -12.39
N ASN A 193 -14.22 -23.06 -13.03
CA ASN A 193 -13.22 -23.30 -14.07
C ASN A 193 -11.77 -23.05 -13.56
N PRO A 194 -11.16 -23.98 -12.81
CA PRO A 194 -9.78 -23.89 -12.34
C PRO A 194 -8.74 -24.04 -13.47
N SER A 195 -9.18 -24.16 -14.73
CA SER A 195 -8.35 -24.48 -15.89
C SER A 195 -8.13 -23.33 -16.89
N ALA A 196 -8.48 -22.10 -16.51
CA ALA A 196 -8.05 -20.95 -17.29
C ALA A 196 -6.53 -20.79 -17.13
N THR A 197 -5.78 -21.15 -18.17
CA THR A 197 -4.36 -20.85 -18.27
C THR A 197 -4.14 -19.38 -17.91
N PRO A 198 -3.20 -19.04 -17.00
CA PRO A 198 -2.94 -17.65 -16.66
C PRO A 198 -2.65 -16.88 -17.95
N ALA A 199 -3.37 -15.77 -18.16
CA ALA A 199 -3.10 -14.91 -19.29
C ALA A 199 -1.62 -14.46 -19.24
N PRO A 200 -0.92 -14.39 -20.38
CA PRO A 200 0.50 -14.01 -20.41
C PRO A 200 0.69 -12.64 -19.77
N ALA A 201 1.78 -12.44 -19.01
CA ALA A 201 2.07 -11.17 -18.34
C ALA A 201 1.96 -9.97 -19.31
N VAL A 202 1.42 -8.85 -18.81
CA VAL A 202 1.28 -7.60 -19.58
C VAL A 202 2.61 -6.86 -19.60
N LEU A 203 3.32 -6.89 -18.47
CA LEU A 203 4.59 -6.24 -18.23
C LEU A 203 5.55 -7.25 -17.58
N ASP A 204 6.84 -7.05 -17.76
CA ASP A 204 7.87 -7.70 -16.95
C ASP A 204 8.43 -6.75 -15.86
N ALA A 205 9.27 -7.29 -14.98
CA ALA A 205 9.89 -6.53 -13.90
C ALA A 205 10.73 -5.34 -14.39
N ALA A 206 11.44 -5.47 -15.51
CA ALA A 206 12.31 -4.43 -16.05
C ALA A 206 11.50 -3.25 -16.62
N GLN A 207 10.41 -3.56 -17.34
CA GLN A 207 9.45 -2.57 -17.84
C GLN A 207 8.77 -1.84 -16.68
N LEU A 208 8.37 -2.57 -15.62
CA LEU A 208 7.77 -1.97 -14.44
C LEU A 208 8.76 -1.02 -13.72
N LEU A 209 10.03 -1.40 -13.58
CA LEU A 209 11.06 -0.52 -13.01
C LEU A 209 11.25 0.76 -13.84
N ALA A 210 11.20 0.67 -15.17
CA ALA A 210 11.24 1.83 -16.05
C ALA A 210 10.01 2.74 -15.86
N LEU A 211 8.82 2.17 -15.72
CA LEU A 211 7.59 2.92 -15.41
C LEU A 211 7.65 3.60 -14.04
N GLN A 212 8.20 2.93 -13.02
CA GLN A 212 8.42 3.53 -11.70
C GLN A 212 9.39 4.72 -11.77
N ALA A 213 10.45 4.63 -12.59
CA ALA A 213 11.36 5.75 -12.82
C ALA A 213 10.67 6.92 -13.53
N ASN A 214 9.82 6.63 -14.52
CA ASN A 214 9.02 7.64 -15.23
C ASN A 214 8.04 8.34 -14.28
N ALA A 215 7.33 7.58 -13.43
CA ALA A 215 6.43 8.15 -12.43
C ALA A 215 7.19 9.10 -11.49
N ALA A 216 8.32 8.66 -10.94
CA ALA A 216 9.12 9.47 -10.03
C ALA A 216 9.63 10.78 -10.66
N ALA A 217 9.87 10.80 -11.98
CA ALA A 217 10.34 11.95 -12.73
C ALA A 217 9.24 12.95 -13.12
N LEU A 218 7.96 12.63 -12.91
CA LEU A 218 6.87 13.52 -13.31
C LEU A 218 6.94 14.85 -12.53
N PRO A 219 6.86 15.99 -13.25
CA PRO A 219 6.92 17.30 -12.62
C PRO A 219 5.65 17.57 -11.80
N VAL A 220 5.87 18.24 -10.67
CA VAL A 220 4.82 18.80 -9.81
C VAL A 220 5.00 20.30 -9.82
N ALA A 221 3.95 21.05 -10.12
CA ALA A 221 4.02 22.51 -10.15
C ALA A 221 4.34 23.06 -8.75
N GLU A 222 5.15 24.11 -8.70
CA GLU A 222 5.52 24.78 -7.44
C GLU A 222 4.29 25.23 -6.63
N THR A 223 3.25 25.70 -7.32
CA THR A 223 1.97 26.07 -6.71
C THR A 223 1.31 24.91 -5.96
N PHE A 224 1.41 23.69 -6.48
CA PHE A 224 0.87 22.50 -5.84
C PHE A 224 1.69 22.08 -4.62
N LEU A 225 3.01 22.25 -4.65
CA LEU A 225 3.87 22.02 -3.49
C LEU A 225 3.50 22.99 -2.35
N GLN A 226 3.25 24.26 -2.68
CA GLN A 226 2.82 25.28 -1.73
C GLN A 226 1.43 25.00 -1.15
N GLN A 227 0.46 24.63 -2.00
CA GLN A 227 -0.88 24.23 -1.55
C GLN A 227 -0.82 22.99 -0.64
N LEU A 228 -0.03 21.98 -1.00
CA LEU A 228 0.14 20.78 -0.18
C LEU A 228 0.80 21.11 1.17
N ALA A 229 1.79 22.01 1.19
CA ALA A 229 2.38 22.47 2.43
C ALA A 229 1.37 23.20 3.33
N ALA A 230 0.50 24.04 2.75
CA ALA A 230 -0.59 24.71 3.48
C ALA A 230 -1.58 23.69 4.06
N ILE A 231 -1.97 22.68 3.27
CA ILE A 231 -2.85 21.58 3.72
C ILE A 231 -2.21 20.83 4.89
N LEU A 232 -0.95 20.42 4.78
CA LEU A 232 -0.27 19.69 5.86
C LEU A 232 -0.22 20.51 7.15
N ARG A 233 0.11 21.80 7.06
CA ARG A 233 0.08 22.71 8.21
C ARG A 233 -1.31 22.81 8.83
N ALA A 234 -2.35 22.89 8.01
CA ALA A 234 -3.73 22.94 8.47
C ALA A 234 -4.22 21.63 9.11
N THR A 235 -3.48 20.52 9.00
CA THR A 235 -3.75 19.29 9.77
C THR A 235 -3.20 19.32 11.20
N ASP A 236 -2.27 20.24 11.53
CA ASP A 236 -1.74 20.38 12.88
C ASP A 236 -2.72 21.19 13.76
N PRO A 237 -3.26 20.62 14.86
CA PRO A 237 -4.21 21.32 15.73
C PRO A 237 -3.63 22.57 16.42
N LYS A 238 -2.31 22.78 16.38
CA LYS A 238 -1.64 23.96 16.95
C LYS A 238 -1.38 25.06 15.93
N ASP A 239 -1.58 24.81 14.64
CA ASP A 239 -1.35 25.81 13.59
C ASP A 239 -2.56 26.75 13.45
N ASP A 240 -2.30 28.05 13.25
CA ASP A 240 -3.34 29.07 13.12
C ASP A 240 -4.26 28.82 11.91
N SER A 241 -3.76 28.15 10.88
CA SER A 241 -4.53 27.81 9.67
C SER A 241 -5.45 26.60 9.82
N ALA A 242 -5.38 25.89 10.95
CA ALA A 242 -6.16 24.68 11.19
C ALA A 242 -7.66 24.99 11.40
N PRO A 243 -8.57 24.31 10.65
CA PRO A 243 -10.01 24.38 10.88
C PRO A 243 -10.39 24.02 12.32
N GLN A 244 -11.54 24.52 12.80
CA GLN A 244 -12.05 24.21 14.14
C GLN A 244 -12.14 22.70 14.39
N MET A 245 -12.65 21.95 13.41
CA MET A 245 -12.73 20.49 13.48
C MET A 245 -11.37 19.84 13.73
N VAL A 246 -10.29 20.32 13.11
CA VAL A 246 -8.93 19.80 13.35
C VAL A 246 -8.50 20.07 14.78
N ARG A 247 -8.67 21.30 15.27
CA ARG A 247 -8.26 21.70 16.63
C ARG A 247 -8.93 20.85 17.71
N GLU A 248 -10.21 20.53 17.50
CA GLU A 248 -11.03 19.72 18.41
C GLU A 248 -10.75 18.23 18.27
N SER A 249 -10.54 17.74 17.04
CA SER A 249 -10.52 16.31 16.72
C SER A 249 -9.13 15.68 16.68
N VAL A 250 -8.10 16.45 16.34
CA VAL A 250 -6.76 15.94 16.04
C VAL A 250 -5.84 16.08 17.26
N SER A 251 -5.12 15.00 17.57
CA SER A 251 -4.04 14.97 18.55
C SER A 251 -2.68 15.29 17.92
N TRP A 252 -2.45 14.82 16.69
CA TRP A 252 -1.24 15.08 15.91
C TRP A 252 -1.53 15.13 14.40
N GLY A 253 -1.04 16.18 13.73
CA GLY A 253 -1.21 16.37 12.29
C GLY A 253 -0.27 15.51 11.44
N ALA A 254 -0.47 15.56 10.12
CA ALA A 254 0.37 14.84 9.16
C ALA A 254 1.80 15.38 9.12
N SER A 255 2.77 14.48 8.92
CA SER A 255 4.20 14.81 8.85
C SER A 255 4.63 15.21 7.43
N PRO A 256 5.86 15.75 7.24
CA PRO A 256 6.44 15.94 5.91
C PRO A 256 6.49 14.65 5.07
N ARG A 257 6.60 13.47 5.70
CA ARG A 257 6.52 12.18 5.00
C ARG A 257 5.14 11.93 4.42
N GLY A 258 4.08 12.42 5.07
CA GLY A 258 2.73 12.44 4.49
C GLY A 258 2.69 13.24 3.20
N GLY A 259 3.29 14.44 3.16
CA GLY A 259 3.41 15.23 1.92
C GLY A 259 4.14 14.50 0.80
N LEU A 260 5.28 13.88 1.12
CA LEU A 260 6.03 13.08 0.14
C LEU A 260 5.23 11.87 -0.36
N ALA A 261 4.44 11.24 0.50
CA ALA A 261 3.54 10.15 0.14
C ALA A 261 2.43 10.61 -0.82
N VAL A 262 1.82 11.78 -0.57
CA VAL A 262 0.84 12.39 -1.49
C VAL A 262 1.47 12.63 -2.86
N ILE A 263 2.66 13.22 -2.91
CA ILE A 263 3.37 13.50 -4.17
C ILE A 263 3.68 12.21 -4.93
N ALA A 264 4.22 11.20 -4.24
CA ALA A 264 4.57 9.93 -4.86
C ALA A 264 3.34 9.21 -5.42
N GLY A 265 2.25 9.16 -4.65
CA GLY A 265 0.96 8.61 -5.08
C GLY A 265 0.36 9.38 -6.27
N ALA A 266 0.37 10.70 -6.22
CA ALA A 266 -0.15 11.57 -7.27
C ALA A 266 0.64 11.43 -8.58
N ARG A 267 1.95 11.23 -8.51
CA ARG A 267 2.79 10.89 -9.67
C ARG A 267 2.41 9.54 -10.27
N GLY A 268 2.18 8.52 -9.44
CA GLY A 268 1.68 7.22 -9.88
C GLY A 268 0.34 7.35 -10.62
N LEU A 269 -0.62 8.08 -10.05
CA LEU A 269 -1.92 8.36 -10.67
C LEU A 269 -1.80 9.14 -11.98
N ALA A 270 -0.99 10.20 -12.00
CA ALA A 270 -0.77 11.00 -13.20
C ALA A 270 -0.22 10.14 -14.35
N LEU A 271 0.75 9.27 -14.07
CA LEU A 271 1.29 8.36 -15.08
C LEU A 271 0.23 7.37 -15.58
N LEU A 272 -0.53 6.75 -14.68
CA LEU A 272 -1.62 5.82 -15.03
C LEU A 272 -2.66 6.46 -15.94
N ARG A 273 -2.93 7.75 -15.73
CA ARG A 273 -3.92 8.53 -16.49
C ARG A 273 -3.34 9.14 -17.76
N GLY A 274 -2.09 8.81 -18.13
CA GLY A 274 -1.43 9.30 -19.34
C GLY A 274 -0.98 10.76 -19.27
N ARG A 275 -0.88 11.34 -18.07
CA ARG A 275 -0.52 12.75 -17.86
C ARG A 275 0.99 12.91 -17.80
N SER A 276 1.49 14.02 -18.36
CA SER A 276 2.92 14.37 -18.36
C SER A 276 3.34 15.22 -17.15
N HIS A 277 2.41 15.51 -16.24
CA HIS A 277 2.60 16.28 -15.02
C HIS A 277 1.48 15.93 -14.05
N VAL A 278 1.72 16.16 -12.75
CA VAL A 278 0.71 15.96 -11.71
C VAL A 278 -0.38 17.03 -11.82
N SER A 279 -1.65 16.62 -11.78
CA SER A 279 -2.81 17.52 -11.75
C SER A 279 -3.39 17.68 -10.33
N PRO A 280 -4.25 18.69 -10.09
CA PRO A 280 -4.95 18.84 -8.81
C PRO A 280 -5.80 17.61 -8.44
N GLU A 281 -6.38 16.94 -9.43
CA GLU A 281 -7.16 15.71 -9.23
C GLU A 281 -6.28 14.58 -8.70
N ASP A 282 -5.09 14.40 -9.26
CA ASP A 282 -4.14 13.37 -8.80
C ASP A 282 -3.70 13.60 -7.36
N LEU A 283 -3.45 14.86 -6.98
CA LEU A 283 -3.10 15.23 -5.62
C LEU A 283 -4.25 14.96 -4.65
N ARG A 284 -5.47 15.43 -4.98
CA ARG A 284 -6.65 15.19 -4.16
C ARG A 284 -6.90 13.69 -3.97
N ASP A 285 -6.75 12.92 -5.04
CA ASP A 285 -6.99 11.48 -5.06
C ASP A 285 -5.97 10.69 -4.23
N ALA A 286 -4.70 11.11 -4.26
CA ALA A 286 -3.65 10.52 -3.43
C ALA A 286 -3.69 11.00 -1.97
N LEU A 287 -4.29 12.18 -1.71
CA LEU A 287 -4.27 12.83 -0.40
C LEU A 287 -4.94 12.00 0.69
N PHE A 288 -6.17 11.57 0.46
CA PHE A 288 -6.93 10.79 1.44
C PHE A 288 -6.23 9.48 1.84
N PRO A 289 -5.90 8.57 0.90
CA PRO A 289 -5.25 7.32 1.26
C PRO A 289 -3.84 7.53 1.84
N ALA A 290 -3.13 8.62 1.50
CA ALA A 290 -1.84 8.92 2.08
C ALA A 290 -1.94 9.53 3.49
N LEU A 291 -2.93 10.36 3.78
CA LEU A 291 -2.94 11.13 5.04
C LEU A 291 -3.83 10.55 6.12
N ARG A 292 -4.83 9.72 5.80
CA ARG A 292 -5.81 9.24 6.79
C ARG A 292 -5.22 8.48 7.97
N HIS A 293 -4.13 7.73 7.75
CA HIS A 293 -3.40 7.01 8.80
C HIS A 293 -2.26 7.84 9.41
N ARG A 294 -2.10 9.09 8.97
CA ARG A 294 -1.08 10.05 9.43
C ARG A 294 -1.67 11.24 10.19
N VAL A 295 -3.01 11.39 10.20
CA VAL A 295 -3.74 12.35 11.04
C VAL A 295 -4.30 11.59 12.23
N LEU A 296 -3.71 11.81 13.39
CA LEU A 296 -4.07 11.09 14.60
C LEU A 296 -5.22 11.79 15.29
N LEU A 297 -6.34 11.10 15.44
CA LEU A 297 -7.50 11.62 16.13
C LEU A 297 -7.35 11.45 17.64
N ARG A 298 -8.07 12.27 18.41
CA ARG A 298 -8.28 12.05 19.83
C ARG A 298 -9.20 10.84 20.01
N TYR A 299 -8.95 10.06 21.04
CA TYR A 299 -9.69 8.81 21.29
C TYR A 299 -11.20 9.04 21.43
N GLU A 300 -11.60 10.10 22.14
CA GLU A 300 -13.01 10.43 22.38
C GLU A 300 -13.74 10.77 21.08
N VAL A 301 -13.01 11.32 20.11
CA VAL A 301 -13.54 11.77 18.82
C VAL A 301 -13.62 10.61 17.84
N GLN A 302 -12.64 9.70 17.88
CA GLN A 302 -12.74 8.45 17.13
C GLN A 302 -13.92 7.59 17.64
N ALA A 303 -14.14 7.56 18.96
CA ALA A 303 -15.27 6.86 19.56
C ALA A 303 -16.65 7.45 19.19
N SER A 304 -16.72 8.72 18.79
CA SER A 304 -17.94 9.35 18.30
C SER A 304 -18.17 9.17 16.79
N GLY A 305 -17.29 8.44 16.10
CA GLY A 305 -17.43 8.08 14.68
C GLY A 305 -16.83 9.09 13.71
N VAL A 306 -16.10 10.10 14.18
CA VAL A 306 -15.36 11.01 13.30
C VAL A 306 -14.18 10.27 12.67
N THR A 307 -14.03 10.41 11.36
CA THR A 307 -12.98 9.74 10.59
C THR A 307 -11.87 10.70 10.18
N GLY A 308 -10.69 10.17 9.90
CA GLY A 308 -9.58 10.94 9.33
C GLY A 308 -9.97 11.59 7.99
N ASP A 309 -10.77 10.90 7.18
CA ASP A 309 -11.29 11.44 5.90
C ASP A 309 -12.17 12.68 6.13
N ALA A 310 -13.06 12.67 7.13
CA ALA A 310 -13.89 13.83 7.46
C ALA A 310 -13.06 15.05 7.90
N VAL A 311 -11.98 14.82 8.66
CA VAL A 311 -11.03 15.87 9.04
C VAL A 311 -10.29 16.43 7.81
N LEU A 312 -9.82 15.56 6.92
CA LEU A 312 -9.14 15.96 5.68
C LEU A 312 -10.07 16.72 4.73
N GLU A 313 -11.35 16.35 4.66
CA GLU A 313 -12.37 17.12 3.93
C GLU A 313 -12.52 18.54 4.48
N ALA A 314 -12.60 18.70 5.81
CA ALA A 314 -12.67 20.02 6.44
C ALA A 314 -11.44 20.88 6.12
N VAL A 315 -10.25 20.27 6.09
CA VAL A 315 -9.01 20.96 5.66
C VAL A 315 -9.09 21.39 4.20
N LEU A 316 -9.52 20.51 3.30
CA LEU A 316 -9.62 20.81 1.86
C LEU A 316 -10.70 21.85 1.53
N GLN A 317 -11.74 21.99 2.35
CA GLN A 317 -12.73 23.05 2.20
C GLN A 317 -12.12 24.44 2.46
N GLN A 318 -11.21 24.55 3.43
CA GLN A 318 -10.53 25.80 3.77
C GLN A 318 -9.29 26.05 2.89
N HIS A 319 -8.60 24.98 2.47
CA HIS A 319 -7.38 25.00 1.67
C HIS A 319 -7.55 24.16 0.39
N PRO A 320 -8.29 24.65 -0.61
CA PRO A 320 -8.59 23.88 -1.81
C PRO A 320 -7.36 23.70 -2.72
N LEU A 321 -7.24 22.50 -3.30
CA LEU A 321 -6.32 22.24 -4.41
C LEU A 321 -6.91 22.81 -5.70
N GLN A 322 -6.22 23.74 -6.35
CA GLN A 322 -6.63 24.44 -7.58
C GLN A 322 -5.50 24.41 -8.61
#